data_AF-A0A7C3YLY6-F1
#
_entry.id   AF-A0A7C3YLY6-F1
#
_cell.length_a   1.000
_cell.length_b   1.000
_cell.length_c   1.000
_cell.angle_alpha   90.00
_cell.angle_beta   90.00
_cell.angle_gamma   90.00
#
_symmetry.space_group_name_H-M   'P 1'
#
loop_
_entity.id
_entity.type
_entity.pdbx_description
1 polymer ?
#
loop_
_entity_poly.entity_id
_entity_poly.type
_entity_poly.pdbx_seq_one_letter_code
_entity_poly.pdbx_strand_id
1 'polypeptide(L)'
;MKNGLKTAEKYIKAIDSYLPEGIKEPKDIGNIIRSKATAKGLRNFLNFLEDQYYLTELGGYNFDLWRKHMPIKPAYERKKTIFLTNEDIAEAHELIKEKWKDEATEILFKLITFSGIRYEHAYRMLKTFDKRKLIIENDIAYYPIEELTKGKKKGYFAFMPAEFAKKLRKFDDLLNEESYKNRLQPSRWKPPRDNPVSVIRIRSWFQNFAIDNGLRTEAVRFIVGHSPASVGEAHYYNMLKIAKDEYRKIVDKFPIPP
;
A
#
# COMPACT_ATOMS: atom_id res chain seq x y z
N MET A 1 26.13 2.51 -0.62
CA MET A 1 26.94 1.31 -0.97
C MET A 1 26.36 -0.02 -0.47
N LYS A 2 26.05 -0.24 0.82
CA LYS A 2 25.61 -1.55 1.36
C LYS A 2 24.32 -2.16 0.74
N ASN A 3 23.38 -1.35 0.24
CA ASN A 3 22.15 -1.86 -0.39
C ASN A 3 22.33 -2.33 -1.85
N GLY A 4 23.36 -1.84 -2.56
CA GLY A 4 23.64 -2.26 -3.93
C GLY A 4 24.19 -3.68 -3.98
N LEU A 5 25.12 -4.00 -3.06
CA LEU A 5 25.74 -5.32 -2.96
C LEU A 5 24.72 -6.44 -2.65
N LYS A 6 23.83 -6.23 -1.68
CA LYS A 6 22.73 -7.18 -1.38
C LYS A 6 21.75 -7.38 -2.54
N THR A 7 21.67 -6.40 -3.45
CA THR A 7 20.79 -6.48 -4.62
C THR A 7 21.50 -7.20 -5.76
N ALA A 8 22.80 -6.94 -5.96
CA ALA A 8 23.65 -7.67 -6.90
C ALA A 8 23.74 -9.17 -6.56
N GLU A 9 23.94 -9.53 -5.29
CA GLU A 9 23.93 -10.94 -4.84
C GLU A 9 22.60 -11.65 -5.13
N LYS A 10 21.48 -10.94 -4.99
CA LYS A 10 20.17 -11.48 -5.37
C LYS A 10 20.03 -11.67 -6.87
N TYR A 11 20.61 -10.78 -7.68
CA TYR A 11 20.63 -10.94 -9.13
C TYR A 11 21.54 -12.09 -9.58
N ILE A 12 22.74 -12.23 -9.02
CA ILE A 12 23.65 -13.34 -9.31
C ILE A 12 23.01 -14.66 -8.90
N LYS A 13 22.47 -14.76 -7.68
CA LYS A 13 21.75 -15.96 -7.24
C LYS A 13 20.52 -16.25 -8.11
N ALA A 14 19.83 -15.22 -8.60
CA ALA A 14 18.73 -15.38 -9.54
C ALA A 14 19.22 -15.88 -10.91
N ILE A 15 20.36 -15.40 -11.41
CA ILE A 15 20.99 -15.91 -12.63
C ILE A 15 21.35 -17.38 -12.44
N ASP A 16 22.03 -17.77 -11.36
CA ASP A 16 22.38 -19.17 -11.11
C ASP A 16 21.14 -20.08 -10.96
N SER A 17 20.06 -19.55 -10.36
CA SER A 17 18.84 -20.31 -10.11
C SER A 17 17.89 -20.38 -11.31
N TYR A 18 17.90 -19.37 -12.19
CA TYR A 18 16.95 -19.23 -13.31
C TYR A 18 17.62 -19.32 -14.68
N LEU A 19 18.94 -19.26 -14.78
CA LEU A 19 19.68 -19.44 -16.02
C LEU A 19 20.74 -20.55 -15.83
N PRO A 20 20.34 -21.79 -15.44
CA PRO A 20 21.29 -22.89 -15.39
C PRO A 20 21.90 -23.11 -16.78
N GLU A 21 23.10 -23.70 -16.83
CA GLU A 21 23.72 -24.14 -18.08
C GLU A 21 22.69 -24.89 -18.94
N GLY A 22 22.35 -24.35 -20.13
CA GLY A 22 21.42 -25.03 -21.05
C GLY A 22 20.36 -24.17 -21.75
N ILE A 23 20.20 -22.88 -21.44
CA ILE A 23 19.31 -22.02 -22.24
C ILE A 23 20.02 -21.58 -23.51
N LYS A 24 19.61 -22.13 -24.65
CA LYS A 24 20.17 -21.79 -25.96
C LYS A 24 19.10 -21.25 -26.91
N GLU A 25 17.86 -21.68 -26.73
CA GLU A 25 16.75 -21.36 -27.62
C GLU A 25 15.50 -20.91 -26.83
N PRO A 26 14.57 -20.17 -27.47
CA PRO A 26 13.32 -19.70 -26.84
C PRO A 26 12.50 -20.78 -26.12
N LYS A 27 12.51 -22.02 -26.62
CA LYS A 27 11.76 -23.14 -26.04
C LYS A 27 12.28 -23.56 -24.66
N ASP A 28 13.58 -23.37 -24.39
CA ASP A 28 14.23 -23.83 -23.15
C ASP A 28 13.74 -23.04 -21.93
N ILE A 29 13.27 -21.82 -22.14
CA ILE A 29 12.73 -20.95 -21.09
C ILE A 29 11.43 -21.48 -20.49
N GLY A 30 10.67 -22.29 -21.22
CA GLY A 30 9.46 -22.92 -20.69
C GLY A 30 9.72 -23.70 -19.40
N ASN A 31 10.89 -24.34 -19.28
CA ASN A 31 11.29 -25.16 -18.13
C ASN A 31 11.67 -24.33 -16.89
N ILE A 32 11.80 -23.01 -17.05
CA ILE A 32 12.37 -22.09 -16.06
C ILE A 32 11.31 -21.16 -15.49
N ILE A 33 10.25 -20.89 -16.25
CA ILE A 33 9.15 -20.05 -15.80
C ILE A 33 8.34 -20.78 -14.74
N ARG A 34 8.76 -20.62 -13.50
CA ARG A 34 8.07 -21.15 -12.31
C ARG A 34 6.95 -20.22 -11.82
N SER A 35 6.93 -18.97 -12.27
CA SER A 35 5.95 -17.98 -11.81
C SER A 35 5.77 -16.82 -12.79
N LYS A 36 4.66 -16.08 -12.62
CA LYS A 36 4.41 -14.80 -13.29
C LYS A 36 5.53 -13.78 -13.05
N ALA A 37 6.14 -13.79 -11.85
CA ALA A 37 7.24 -12.89 -11.51
C ALA A 37 8.50 -13.22 -12.33
N THR A 38 8.82 -14.51 -12.49
CA THR A 38 9.93 -14.99 -13.31
C THR A 38 9.73 -14.59 -14.79
N ALA A 39 8.54 -14.84 -15.35
CA ALA A 39 8.22 -14.42 -16.71
C ALA A 39 8.35 -12.90 -16.91
N LYS A 40 7.86 -12.11 -15.95
CA LYS A 40 7.97 -10.64 -15.99
C LYS A 40 9.42 -10.17 -15.89
N GLY A 41 10.22 -10.79 -15.02
CA GLY A 41 11.64 -10.47 -14.86
C GLY A 41 12.43 -10.69 -16.15
N LEU A 42 12.25 -11.85 -16.79
CA LEU A 42 12.91 -12.18 -18.05
C LEU A 42 12.48 -11.24 -19.20
N ARG A 43 11.19 -10.92 -19.31
CA ARG A 43 10.71 -9.94 -20.30
C ARG A 43 11.29 -8.54 -20.07
N ASN A 44 11.39 -8.10 -18.81
CA ASN A 44 12.02 -6.82 -18.48
C ASN A 44 13.52 -6.81 -18.83
N PHE A 45 14.19 -7.95 -18.70
CA PHE A 45 15.58 -8.10 -19.14
C PHE A 45 15.72 -7.93 -20.66
N LEU A 46 14.85 -8.56 -21.45
CA LEU A 46 14.83 -8.34 -22.91
C LEU A 46 14.57 -6.88 -23.27
N ASN A 47 13.60 -6.24 -22.62
CA ASN A 47 13.33 -4.81 -22.84
C ASN A 47 14.55 -3.95 -22.48
N PHE A 48 15.27 -4.27 -21.40
CA PHE A 48 16.51 -3.57 -21.05
C PHE A 48 17.59 -3.74 -22.13
N LEU A 49 17.71 -4.92 -22.74
CA LEU A 49 18.64 -5.15 -23.86
C LEU A 49 18.23 -4.36 -25.12
N GLU A 50 16.93 -4.26 -25.43
CA GLU A 50 16.42 -3.38 -26.50
C GLU A 50 16.70 -1.91 -26.20
N ASP A 51 16.29 -1.44 -25.03
CA ASP A 51 16.29 -0.02 -24.68
C ASP A 51 17.68 0.56 -24.48
N GLN A 52 18.63 -0.24 -23.95
CA GLN A 52 19.96 0.23 -23.57
C GLN A 52 21.06 -0.19 -24.54
N TYR A 53 20.87 -1.32 -25.23
CA TYR A 53 21.89 -1.89 -26.11
C TYR A 53 21.41 -2.04 -27.55
N TYR A 54 20.17 -1.63 -27.86
CA TYR A 54 19.58 -1.72 -29.20
C TYR A 54 19.65 -3.12 -29.81
N LEU A 55 19.69 -4.15 -28.96
CA LEU A 55 19.67 -5.54 -29.39
C LEU A 55 18.24 -5.93 -29.74
N THR A 56 18.08 -6.72 -30.79
CA THR A 56 16.76 -7.25 -31.21
C THR A 56 16.69 -8.77 -31.12
N GLU A 57 17.81 -9.42 -30.81
CA GLU A 57 17.96 -10.87 -30.76
C GLU A 57 18.92 -11.35 -29.67
N LEU A 58 18.71 -12.58 -29.22
CA LEU A 58 19.58 -13.31 -28.28
C LEU A 58 19.71 -14.74 -28.79
N GLY A 59 20.95 -15.21 -28.93
CA GLY A 59 21.24 -16.57 -29.42
C GLY A 59 20.74 -16.83 -30.84
N GLY A 60 20.68 -15.81 -31.70
CA GLY A 60 20.16 -15.91 -33.07
C GLY A 60 18.63 -15.92 -33.18
N TYR A 61 17.90 -15.67 -32.09
CA TYR A 61 16.44 -15.59 -32.08
C TYR A 61 15.96 -14.20 -31.65
N ASN A 62 15.01 -13.66 -32.40
CA ASN A 62 14.39 -12.37 -32.10
C ASN A 62 13.67 -12.38 -30.74
N PHE A 63 13.73 -11.26 -30.01
CA PHE A 63 13.11 -11.10 -28.70
C PHE A 63 11.61 -11.35 -28.66
N ASP A 64 10.87 -11.10 -29.74
CA ASP A 64 9.44 -11.43 -29.80
C ASP A 64 9.18 -12.93 -29.73
N LEU A 65 10.08 -13.73 -30.30
CA LEU A 65 10.00 -15.18 -30.16
C LEU A 65 10.28 -15.59 -28.72
N TRP A 66 11.29 -15.02 -28.08
CA TRP A 66 11.54 -15.22 -26.65
C TRP A 66 10.32 -14.85 -25.79
N ARG A 67 9.66 -13.70 -26.05
CA ARG A 67 8.47 -13.26 -25.31
C ARG A 67 7.28 -14.21 -25.46
N LYS A 68 7.08 -14.82 -26.65
CA LYS A 68 6.03 -15.82 -26.87
C LYS A 68 6.17 -17.02 -25.93
N HIS A 69 7.40 -17.46 -25.67
CA HIS A 69 7.71 -18.53 -24.72
C HIS A 69 7.71 -18.07 -23.24
N MET A 70 7.47 -16.79 -22.98
CA MET A 70 7.33 -16.21 -21.64
C MET A 70 5.90 -15.75 -21.30
N PRO A 71 4.85 -16.57 -21.41
CA PRO A 71 3.48 -16.08 -21.27
C PRO A 71 3.22 -15.52 -19.86
N ILE A 72 2.83 -14.25 -19.80
CA ILE A 72 2.26 -13.66 -18.58
C ILE A 72 0.77 -14.01 -18.60
N LYS A 73 0.42 -15.19 -18.08
CA LYS A 73 -0.99 -15.53 -17.89
C LYS A 73 -1.64 -14.48 -16.98
N PRO A 74 -2.82 -13.93 -17.34
CA PRO A 74 -3.61 -13.18 -16.40
C PRO A 74 -3.82 -14.06 -15.16
N ALA A 75 -3.70 -13.50 -13.97
CA ALA A 75 -4.09 -14.22 -12.76
C ALA A 75 -5.62 -14.24 -12.74
N TYR A 76 -6.23 -15.09 -13.59
CA TYR A 76 -7.67 -15.17 -13.75
C TYR A 76 -8.24 -16.28 -12.87
N GLU A 77 -7.99 -16.14 -11.58
CA GLU A 77 -9.03 -16.43 -10.61
C GLU A 77 -9.34 -15.08 -9.98
N ARG A 78 -10.48 -14.48 -10.36
CA ARG A 78 -11.06 -13.38 -9.58
C ARG A 78 -11.38 -14.00 -8.22
N LYS A 79 -10.42 -14.00 -7.30
CA LYS A 79 -10.71 -14.20 -5.88
C LYS A 79 -11.89 -13.30 -5.58
N LYS A 80 -12.97 -13.88 -5.03
CA LYS A 80 -14.20 -13.15 -4.68
C LYS A 80 -13.79 -11.82 -4.06
N THR A 81 -14.17 -10.72 -4.69
CA THR A 81 -13.85 -9.39 -4.15
C THR A 81 -14.56 -9.28 -2.82
N ILE A 82 -13.78 -9.13 -1.74
CA ILE A 82 -14.31 -8.95 -0.39
C ILE A 82 -14.40 -7.46 -0.13
N PHE A 83 -15.61 -6.97 0.09
CA PHE A 83 -15.90 -5.64 0.59
C PHE A 83 -16.14 -5.76 2.09
N LEU A 84 -15.48 -4.92 2.89
CA LEU A 84 -15.72 -4.90 4.33
C LEU A 84 -16.99 -4.12 4.63
N THR A 85 -17.69 -4.49 5.69
CA THR A 85 -18.78 -3.71 6.28
C THR A 85 -18.27 -2.88 7.47
N ASN A 86 -19.15 -2.07 8.06
CA ASN A 86 -18.85 -1.34 9.29
C ASN A 86 -18.64 -2.30 10.47
N GLU A 87 -19.41 -3.39 10.51
CA GLU A 87 -19.32 -4.45 11.52
C GLU A 87 -17.97 -5.15 11.44
N ASP A 88 -17.45 -5.44 10.24
CA ASP A 88 -16.11 -6.02 10.07
C ASP A 88 -15.01 -5.14 10.70
N ILE A 89 -15.13 -3.82 10.56
CA ILE A 89 -14.17 -2.85 11.10
C ILE A 89 -14.29 -2.74 12.63
N ALA A 90 -15.52 -2.66 13.15
CA ALA A 90 -15.78 -2.62 14.58
C ALA A 90 -15.30 -3.90 15.28
N GLU A 91 -15.63 -5.06 14.73
CA GLU A 91 -15.18 -6.35 15.25
C GLU A 91 -13.64 -6.44 15.22
N ALA A 92 -13.01 -6.05 14.12
CA ALA A 92 -11.54 -6.06 14.03
C ALA A 92 -10.87 -5.16 15.07
N HIS A 93 -11.46 -3.99 15.39
CA HIS A 93 -10.94 -3.10 16.43
C HIS A 93 -10.93 -3.78 17.80
N GLU A 94 -12.06 -4.38 18.18
CA GLU A 94 -12.17 -5.10 19.46
C GLU A 94 -11.24 -6.30 19.52
N LEU A 95 -11.18 -7.10 18.44
CA LEU A 95 -10.25 -8.24 18.33
C LEU A 95 -8.78 -7.81 18.52
N ILE A 96 -8.38 -6.70 17.88
CA ILE A 96 -7.01 -6.18 17.95
C ILE A 96 -6.68 -5.71 19.36
N LYS A 97 -7.59 -4.97 19.97
CA LYS A 97 -7.46 -4.44 21.33
C LYS A 97 -7.35 -5.58 22.34
N GLU A 98 -8.22 -6.58 22.26
CA GLU A 98 -8.26 -7.73 23.16
C GLU A 98 -6.98 -8.59 23.05
N LYS A 99 -6.56 -8.92 21.81
CA LYS A 99 -5.45 -9.84 21.57
C LYS A 99 -4.09 -9.23 21.90
N TRP A 100 -3.84 -8.01 21.44
CA TRP A 100 -2.49 -7.44 21.48
C TRP A 100 -2.26 -6.59 22.71
N LYS A 101 -3.30 -5.94 23.25
CA LYS A 101 -3.21 -5.01 24.40
C LYS A 101 -2.04 -4.02 24.26
N ASP A 102 -1.82 -3.59 23.02
CA ASP A 102 -0.70 -2.76 22.59
C ASP A 102 -1.23 -1.49 21.94
N GLU A 103 -0.95 -0.36 22.58
CA GLU A 103 -1.46 0.93 22.15
C GLU A 103 -0.99 1.31 20.75
N ALA A 104 0.26 0.99 20.38
CA ALA A 104 0.79 1.29 19.05
C ALA A 104 0.02 0.54 17.95
N THR A 105 -0.36 -0.72 18.20
CA THR A 105 -1.20 -1.51 17.28
C THR A 105 -2.59 -0.88 17.14
N GLU A 106 -3.22 -0.48 18.25
CA GLU A 106 -4.55 0.16 18.22
C GLU A 106 -4.51 1.51 17.49
N ILE A 107 -3.55 2.37 17.82
CA ILE A 107 -3.39 3.68 17.17
C ILE A 107 -3.11 3.51 15.69
N LEU A 108 -2.29 2.53 15.28
CA LEU A 108 -2.01 2.28 13.88
C LEU A 108 -3.26 1.78 13.12
N PHE A 109 -4.06 0.92 13.74
CA PHE A 109 -5.35 0.49 13.19
C PHE A 109 -6.27 1.70 12.98
N LYS A 110 -6.51 2.48 14.04
CA LYS A 110 -7.34 3.69 14.02
C LYS A 110 -6.85 4.71 13.00
N LEU A 111 -5.55 4.95 12.92
CA LEU A 111 -4.98 5.90 11.97
C LEU A 111 -5.31 5.51 10.53
N ILE A 112 -5.22 4.24 10.15
CA ILE A 112 -5.53 3.78 8.80
C ILE A 112 -7.04 3.83 8.55
N THR A 113 -7.84 3.43 9.54
CA THR A 113 -9.31 3.44 9.47
C THR A 113 -9.86 4.86 9.30
N PHE A 114 -9.36 5.82 10.08
CA PHE A 114 -9.84 7.20 10.04
C PHE A 114 -9.34 7.98 8.83
N SER A 115 -8.11 7.71 8.36
CA SER A 115 -7.50 8.54 7.31
C SER A 115 -7.59 7.95 5.91
N GLY A 116 -7.84 6.64 5.79
CA GLY A 116 -7.79 5.93 4.53
C GLY A 116 -6.42 5.94 3.84
N ILE A 117 -5.35 6.38 4.50
CA ILE A 117 -4.00 6.43 3.91
C ILE A 117 -3.42 5.02 3.74
N ARG A 118 -2.30 4.92 3.02
CA ARG A 118 -1.59 3.64 2.89
C ARG A 118 -0.95 3.26 4.22
N TYR A 119 -1.02 1.98 4.56
CA TYR A 119 -0.39 1.39 5.74
C TYR A 119 1.04 1.86 5.98
N GLU A 120 1.85 1.85 4.92
CA GLU A 120 3.26 2.18 4.99
C GLU A 120 3.48 3.66 5.36
N HIS A 121 2.53 4.54 5.01
CA HIS A 121 2.57 5.94 5.40
C HIS A 121 2.14 6.11 6.86
N ALA A 122 1.10 5.40 7.30
CA ALA A 122 0.65 5.40 8.69
C ALA A 122 1.75 4.91 9.64
N TYR A 123 2.42 3.80 9.30
CA TYR A 123 3.54 3.26 10.08
C TYR A 123 4.70 4.27 10.18
N ARG A 124 5.10 4.89 9.07
CA ARG A 124 6.16 5.91 9.06
C ARG A 124 5.77 7.16 9.83
N MET A 125 4.50 7.55 9.75
CA MET A 125 3.97 8.69 10.49
C MET A 125 4.13 8.47 12.00
N LEU A 126 3.72 7.32 12.54
CA LEU A 126 3.92 7.02 13.96
C LEU A 126 5.40 6.94 14.37
N LYS A 127 6.26 6.44 13.48
CA LYS A 127 7.70 6.34 13.73
C LYS A 127 8.40 7.70 13.77
N THR A 128 7.91 8.68 13.01
CA THR A 128 8.56 9.99 12.80
C THR A 128 7.64 11.15 13.16
N PHE A 129 6.64 10.89 14.00
CA PHE A 129 5.60 11.85 14.32
C PHE A 129 6.19 13.11 14.93
N ASP A 130 5.84 14.26 14.36
CA ASP A 130 6.18 15.57 14.87
C ASP A 130 4.90 16.33 15.20
N LYS A 131 4.64 16.52 16.50
CA LYS A 131 3.43 17.20 16.98
C LYS A 131 3.25 18.59 16.38
N ARG A 132 4.33 19.28 16.00
CA ARG A 132 4.28 20.63 15.38
C ARG A 132 3.66 20.62 13.99
N LYS A 133 3.67 19.47 13.29
CA LYS A 133 3.05 19.29 11.98
C LYS A 133 1.55 18.96 12.06
N LEU A 134 1.05 18.59 13.25
CA LEU A 134 -0.35 18.25 13.44
C LEU A 134 -1.20 19.53 13.45
N ILE A 135 -2.20 19.59 12.57
CA ILE A 135 -3.13 20.71 12.49
C ILE A 135 -4.49 20.22 12.97
N ILE A 136 -5.08 20.90 13.95
CA ILE A 136 -6.41 20.59 14.51
C ILE A 136 -7.34 21.77 14.20
N GLU A 137 -8.48 21.49 13.57
CA GLU A 137 -9.51 22.46 13.22
C GLU A 137 -10.89 21.92 13.67
N ASN A 138 -11.34 22.36 14.84
CA ASN A 138 -12.60 21.93 15.47
C ASN A 138 -12.64 20.41 15.70
N ASP A 139 -13.50 19.72 14.96
CA ASP A 139 -13.82 18.31 15.02
C ASP A 139 -12.83 17.43 14.25
N ILE A 140 -12.06 18.02 13.32
CA ILE A 140 -11.12 17.31 12.47
C ILE A 140 -9.67 17.71 12.75
N ALA A 141 -8.76 16.83 12.37
CA ALA A 141 -7.33 17.09 12.33
C ALA A 141 -6.72 16.51 11.06
N TYR A 142 -5.59 17.07 10.65
CA TYR A 142 -4.83 16.56 9.52
C TYR A 142 -3.33 16.73 9.72
N TYR A 143 -2.58 15.78 9.16
CA TYR A 143 -1.13 15.75 9.26
C TYR A 143 -0.50 15.60 7.87
N PRO A 144 0.45 16.47 7.47
CA PRO A 144 1.10 16.38 6.17
C PRO A 144 2.00 15.13 6.10
N ILE A 145 1.79 14.28 5.09
CA ILE A 145 2.50 13.01 4.91
C ILE A 145 3.32 12.94 3.61
N GLU A 146 3.42 14.02 2.84
CA GLU A 146 4.12 14.02 1.54
C GLU A 146 5.57 13.54 1.66
N GLU A 147 6.30 14.01 2.68
CA GLU A 147 7.68 13.58 2.98
C GLU A 147 7.79 12.09 3.35
N LEU A 148 6.68 11.46 3.76
CA LEU A 148 6.64 10.04 4.15
C LEU A 148 6.40 9.12 2.95
N THR A 149 6.06 9.70 1.80
CA THR A 149 5.79 8.97 0.56
C THR A 149 7.11 8.51 -0.08
N LYS A 150 7.10 7.35 -0.73
CA LYS A 150 8.26 6.86 -1.52
C LYS A 150 7.83 6.56 -2.95
N GLY A 151 8.59 7.05 -3.92
CA GLY A 151 8.35 6.82 -5.35
C GLY A 151 7.10 7.53 -5.86
N LYS A 152 6.41 6.91 -6.83
CA LYS A 152 5.27 7.53 -7.54
C LYS A 152 3.95 7.55 -6.75
N LYS A 153 3.89 6.91 -5.58
CA LYS A 153 2.65 6.77 -4.77
C LYS A 153 2.55 7.89 -3.73
N LYS A 154 2.23 9.09 -4.20
CA LYS A 154 2.04 10.26 -3.33
C LYS A 154 0.83 10.10 -2.39
N GLY A 155 0.88 10.81 -1.28
CA GLY A 155 -0.15 11.03 -0.28
C GLY A 155 0.12 12.39 0.34
N TYR A 156 -0.92 13.18 0.56
CA TYR A 156 -0.76 14.60 0.90
C TYR A 156 -0.94 14.83 2.39
N PHE A 157 -2.11 14.43 2.91
CA PHE A 157 -2.45 14.53 4.31
C PHE A 157 -3.05 13.22 4.83
N ALA A 158 -2.87 12.96 6.12
CA ALA A 158 -3.66 12.01 6.87
C ALA A 158 -4.76 12.79 7.62
N PHE A 159 -6.02 12.66 7.21
CA PHE A 159 -7.17 13.25 7.91
C PHE A 159 -7.65 12.32 9.03
N MET A 160 -8.14 12.86 10.13
CA MET A 160 -8.64 12.08 11.27
C MET A 160 -9.54 12.92 12.19
N PRO A 161 -10.34 12.29 13.08
CA PRO A 161 -11.02 13.02 14.15
C PRO A 161 -10.03 13.73 15.08
N ALA A 162 -10.36 14.94 15.51
CA ALA A 162 -9.53 15.73 16.42
C ALA A 162 -9.28 15.01 17.75
N GLU A 163 -10.30 14.33 18.30
CA GLU A 163 -10.18 13.56 19.54
C GLU A 163 -9.16 12.42 19.43
N PHE A 164 -9.12 11.73 18.28
CA PHE A 164 -8.10 10.71 18.02
C PHE A 164 -6.71 11.34 17.85
N ALA A 165 -6.63 12.46 17.11
CA ALA A 165 -5.37 13.13 16.82
C ALA A 165 -4.60 13.55 18.08
N LYS A 166 -5.31 13.93 19.15
CA LYS A 166 -4.72 14.29 20.46
C LYS A 166 -3.93 13.15 21.10
N LYS A 167 -4.22 11.89 20.74
CA LYS A 167 -3.55 10.68 21.25
C LYS A 167 -2.29 10.33 20.45
N LEU A 168 -2.09 10.94 19.29
CA LEU A 168 -0.93 10.67 18.45
C LEU A 168 0.36 11.18 19.08
N ARG A 169 1.38 10.35 18.98
CA ARG A 169 2.75 10.66 19.39
C ARG A 169 3.75 9.80 18.60
N LYS A 170 5.02 10.14 18.74
CA LYS A 170 6.11 9.32 18.22
C LYS A 170 6.24 8.07 19.09
N PHE A 171 6.42 6.92 18.43
CA PHE A 171 6.74 5.65 19.08
C PHE A 171 8.17 5.27 18.72
N ASP A 172 9.07 5.26 19.71
CA ASP A 172 10.48 4.96 19.50
C ASP A 172 10.73 3.45 19.30
N ASP A 173 10.00 2.61 20.03
CA ASP A 173 10.16 1.15 20.03
C ASP A 173 9.07 0.41 19.24
N LEU A 174 8.81 0.88 18.02
CA LEU A 174 7.89 0.18 17.12
C LEU A 174 8.46 -1.19 16.70
N LEU A 175 7.60 -2.20 16.72
CA LEU A 175 7.87 -3.44 15.98
C LEU A 175 8.16 -3.16 14.50
N ASN A 176 8.75 -4.15 13.84
CA ASN A 176 8.94 -4.06 12.40
C ASN A 176 7.60 -3.95 11.67
N GLU A 177 7.65 -3.33 10.49
CA GLU A 177 6.50 -3.03 9.65
C GLU A 177 5.68 -4.29 9.27
N GLU A 178 6.31 -5.45 9.08
CA GLU A 178 5.56 -6.67 8.73
C GLU A 178 4.85 -7.27 9.96
N SER A 179 5.41 -7.14 11.16
CA SER A 179 4.77 -7.58 12.40
C SER A 179 3.46 -6.85 12.64
N TYR A 180 3.44 -5.51 12.56
CA TYR A 180 2.19 -4.76 12.69
C TYR A 180 1.19 -5.11 11.60
N LYS A 181 1.63 -5.26 10.35
CA LYS A 181 0.75 -5.65 9.25
C LYS A 181 0.04 -6.98 9.51
N ASN A 182 0.74 -7.95 10.10
CA ASN A 182 0.15 -9.22 10.52
C ASN A 182 -0.75 -9.07 11.75
N ARG A 183 -0.40 -8.20 12.72
CA ARG A 183 -1.28 -7.86 13.84
C ARG A 183 -2.60 -7.25 13.37
N LEU A 184 -2.61 -6.48 12.29
CA LEU A 184 -3.82 -5.86 11.73
C LEU A 184 -4.62 -6.77 10.77
N GLN A 185 -4.32 -8.07 10.73
CA GLN A 185 -5.00 -9.03 9.86
C GLN A 185 -5.46 -10.27 10.66
N PRO A 186 -6.65 -10.23 11.29
CA PRO A 186 -7.15 -11.31 12.16
C PRO A 186 -7.21 -12.69 11.50
N SER A 187 -7.56 -12.74 10.21
CA SER A 187 -7.54 -13.97 9.39
C SER A 187 -6.17 -14.67 9.31
N ARG A 188 -5.06 -14.00 9.65
CA ARG A 188 -3.70 -14.57 9.65
C ARG A 188 -3.15 -14.87 11.04
N TRP A 189 -3.93 -14.62 12.08
CA TRP A 189 -3.50 -14.89 13.44
C TRP A 189 -3.40 -16.39 13.71
N LYS A 190 -2.79 -16.72 14.86
CA LYS A 190 -2.78 -18.07 15.42
C LYS A 190 -3.48 -18.03 16.79
N PRO A 191 -4.62 -18.71 16.97
CA PRO A 191 -5.51 -19.23 15.91
C PRO A 191 -6.07 -18.09 15.04
N PRO A 192 -6.48 -18.37 13.78
CA PRO A 192 -7.08 -17.36 12.91
C PRO A 192 -8.47 -16.97 13.42
N ARG A 193 -8.88 -15.72 13.16
CA ARG A 193 -10.25 -15.26 13.41
C ARG A 193 -10.99 -15.09 12.09
N ASP A 194 -12.28 -15.35 12.09
CA ASP A 194 -13.15 -15.17 10.92
C ASP A 194 -13.48 -13.69 10.73
N ASN A 195 -12.45 -12.92 10.36
CA ASN A 195 -12.61 -11.51 10.04
C ASN A 195 -11.68 -11.17 8.85
N PRO A 196 -12.25 -10.67 7.73
CA PRO A 196 -11.51 -10.49 6.49
C PRO A 196 -10.66 -9.22 6.47
N VAL A 197 -10.58 -8.45 7.56
CA VAL A 197 -9.83 -7.20 7.60
C VAL A 197 -8.35 -7.42 7.23
N SER A 198 -7.84 -6.48 6.44
CA SER A 198 -6.42 -6.31 6.15
C SER A 198 -6.19 -4.84 5.81
N VAL A 199 -4.96 -4.36 5.94
CA VAL A 199 -4.63 -2.94 5.74
C VAL A 199 -5.02 -2.41 4.34
N ILE A 200 -5.02 -3.27 3.32
CA ILE A 200 -5.46 -2.91 1.96
C ILE A 200 -6.98 -2.77 1.91
N ARG A 201 -7.70 -3.68 2.56
CA ARG A 201 -9.16 -3.70 2.59
C ARG A 201 -9.73 -2.57 3.43
N ILE A 202 -9.09 -2.20 4.55
CA ILE A 202 -9.49 -1.02 5.36
C ILE A 202 -9.48 0.24 4.50
N ARG A 203 -8.42 0.42 3.70
CA ARG A 203 -8.33 1.56 2.78
C ARG A 203 -9.39 1.54 1.67
N SER A 204 -9.74 0.37 1.15
CA SER A 204 -10.85 0.26 0.19
C SER A 204 -12.20 0.53 0.86
N TRP A 205 -12.40 0.01 2.07
CA TRP A 205 -13.56 0.28 2.91
C TRP A 205 -13.71 1.77 3.17
N PHE A 206 -12.66 2.48 3.58
CA PHE A 206 -12.72 3.92 3.83
C PHE A 206 -13.24 4.69 2.61
N GLN A 207 -12.80 4.32 1.40
CA GLN A 207 -13.28 4.97 0.17
C GLN A 207 -14.78 4.73 -0.05
N ASN A 208 -15.24 3.50 0.14
CA ASN A 208 -16.66 3.15 0.02
C ASN A 208 -17.47 3.85 1.11
N PHE A 209 -17.07 3.71 2.38
CA PHE A 209 -17.66 4.37 3.54
C PHE A 209 -17.79 5.89 3.32
N ALA A 210 -16.75 6.55 2.84
CA ALA A 210 -16.78 7.97 2.54
C ALA A 210 -17.81 8.31 1.46
N ILE A 211 -17.81 7.57 0.33
CA ILE A 211 -18.76 7.79 -0.77
C ILE A 211 -20.20 7.53 -0.33
N ASP A 212 -20.43 6.42 0.39
CA ASP A 212 -21.74 6.02 0.89
C ASP A 212 -22.30 7.03 1.91
N ASN A 213 -21.41 7.76 2.61
CA ASN A 213 -21.77 8.86 3.50
C ASN A 213 -21.77 10.25 2.82
N GLY A 214 -21.75 10.29 1.48
CA GLY A 214 -21.98 11.51 0.71
C GLY A 214 -20.74 12.36 0.44
N LEU A 215 -19.52 11.81 0.60
CA LEU A 215 -18.31 12.53 0.22
C LEU A 215 -18.17 12.56 -1.31
N ARG A 216 -17.84 13.73 -1.85
CA ARG A 216 -17.50 13.87 -3.27
C ARG A 216 -16.30 12.99 -3.63
N THR A 217 -16.40 12.25 -4.74
CA THR A 217 -15.35 11.32 -5.20
C THR A 217 -13.98 11.98 -5.34
N GLU A 218 -13.94 13.24 -5.78
CA GLU A 218 -12.71 14.01 -5.91
C GLU A 218 -12.03 14.28 -4.55
N ALA A 219 -12.82 14.61 -3.53
CA ALA A 219 -12.33 14.79 -2.16
C ALA A 219 -11.83 13.47 -1.59
N VAL A 220 -12.57 12.37 -1.77
CA VAL A 220 -12.14 11.02 -1.36
C VAL A 220 -10.82 10.66 -2.01
N ARG A 221 -10.70 10.90 -3.32
CA ARG A 221 -9.47 10.70 -4.09
C ARG A 221 -8.31 11.51 -3.53
N PHE A 222 -8.51 12.77 -3.16
CA PHE A 222 -7.48 13.58 -2.51
C PHE A 222 -7.08 13.04 -1.13
N ILE A 223 -8.08 12.77 -0.26
CA ILE A 223 -7.89 12.25 1.11
C ILE A 223 -7.06 10.97 1.09
N VAL A 224 -7.40 10.02 0.21
CA VAL A 224 -6.66 8.77 0.13
C VAL A 224 -5.33 8.91 -0.65
N GLY A 225 -5.03 10.04 -1.29
CA GLY A 225 -3.81 10.18 -2.10
C GLY A 225 -3.87 9.43 -3.43
N HIS A 226 -5.05 9.49 -4.07
CA HIS A 226 -5.30 9.18 -5.48
C HIS A 226 -5.53 10.52 -6.22
N SER A 227 -4.50 11.33 -6.48
CA SER A 227 -4.68 12.52 -7.34
C SER A 227 -3.48 12.75 -8.24
N PRO A 228 -3.70 13.31 -9.45
CA PRO A 228 -2.78 13.24 -10.57
C PRO A 228 -1.47 14.00 -10.28
N ALA A 229 -0.40 13.57 -10.93
CA ALA A 229 0.98 13.98 -10.63
C ALA A 229 1.30 15.47 -10.90
N SER A 230 0.34 16.25 -11.41
CA SER A 230 0.52 17.65 -11.83
C SER A 230 -0.69 18.48 -11.39
N VAL A 231 -0.65 19.00 -10.16
CA VAL A 231 -1.64 19.97 -9.70
C VAL A 231 -0.87 21.17 -9.14
N GLY A 232 -1.07 22.35 -9.70
CA GLY A 232 -0.44 23.59 -9.20
C GLY A 232 -0.95 23.96 -7.80
N GLU A 233 -0.20 24.83 -7.10
CA GLU A 233 -0.44 25.19 -5.68
C GLU A 233 -1.87 25.68 -5.40
N ALA A 234 -2.44 26.49 -6.29
CA ALA A 234 -3.80 27.03 -6.12
C ALA A 234 -4.88 25.93 -6.12
N HIS A 235 -4.74 24.93 -6.99
CA HIS A 235 -5.66 23.80 -7.03
C HIS A 235 -5.42 22.85 -5.87
N TYR A 236 -4.18 22.71 -5.38
CA TYR A 236 -3.89 21.98 -4.15
C TYR A 236 -4.57 22.60 -2.92
N TYR A 237 -4.47 23.92 -2.75
CA TYR A 237 -5.13 24.63 -1.65
C TYR A 237 -6.65 24.46 -1.69
N ASN A 238 -7.24 24.59 -2.88
CA ASN A 238 -8.68 24.35 -3.08
C ASN A 238 -9.08 22.91 -2.73
N MET A 239 -8.25 21.92 -3.10
CA MET A 239 -8.52 20.52 -2.74
C MET A 239 -8.40 20.24 -1.26
N LEU A 240 -7.45 20.87 -0.56
CA LEU A 240 -7.37 20.77 0.89
C LEU A 240 -8.63 21.34 1.54
N LYS A 241 -9.09 22.53 1.12
CA LYS A 241 -10.33 23.13 1.63
C LYS A 241 -11.53 22.21 1.42
N ILE A 242 -11.69 21.70 0.19
CA ILE A 242 -12.73 20.73 -0.16
C ILE A 242 -12.65 19.47 0.71
N ALA A 243 -11.45 18.89 0.86
CA ALA A 243 -11.27 17.68 1.64
C ALA A 243 -11.60 17.88 3.13
N LYS A 244 -11.28 19.04 3.71
CA LYS A 244 -11.66 19.38 5.09
C LYS A 244 -13.19 19.39 5.25
N ASP A 245 -13.89 20.13 4.39
CA ASP A 245 -15.34 20.28 4.47
C ASP A 245 -16.07 18.95 4.24
N GLU A 246 -15.54 18.11 3.34
CA GLU A 246 -16.07 16.78 3.06
C GLU A 246 -15.78 15.79 4.19
N TYR A 247 -14.57 15.80 4.77
CA TYR A 247 -14.20 14.89 5.87
C TYR A 247 -15.03 15.14 7.13
N ARG A 248 -15.41 16.39 7.41
CA ARG A 248 -16.32 16.73 8.54
C ARG A 248 -17.64 15.96 8.50
N LYS A 249 -18.14 15.58 7.32
CA LYS A 249 -19.41 14.85 7.15
C LYS A 249 -19.40 13.41 7.67
N ILE A 250 -18.22 12.87 7.98
CA ILE A 250 -18.03 11.48 8.41
C ILE A 250 -17.33 11.34 9.76
N VAL A 251 -16.87 12.43 10.36
CA VAL A 251 -16.03 12.40 11.58
C VAL A 251 -16.70 11.68 12.75
N ASP A 252 -18.03 11.76 12.82
CA ASP A 252 -18.91 11.19 13.85
C ASP A 252 -19.59 9.88 13.41
N LYS A 253 -19.30 9.39 12.19
CA LYS A 253 -19.98 8.22 11.60
C LYS A 253 -19.13 6.96 11.57
N PHE A 254 -17.86 7.04 11.96
CA PHE A 254 -16.99 5.86 11.99
C PHE A 254 -17.55 4.79 12.94
N PRO A 255 -17.42 3.49 12.60
CA PRO A 255 -17.92 2.41 13.43
C PRO A 255 -17.04 2.11 14.65
N ILE A 256 -16.03 2.94 14.91
CA ILE A 256 -15.10 2.81 16.03
C ILE A 256 -14.89 4.18 16.70
N PRO A 257 -14.66 4.23 18.01
CA PRO A 257 -14.48 5.49 18.72
C PRO A 257 -13.12 6.13 18.39
N PRO A 258 -13.05 7.47 18.28
CA PRO A 258 -11.79 8.19 18.17
C PRO A 258 -10.90 8.00 19.41
#